data_AF-A0A132AEQ0-F1
#
_entry.id   AF-A0A132AEQ0-F1
#
_cell.length_a   1.000
_cell.length_b   1.000
_cell.length_c   1.000
_cell.angle_alpha   90.00
_cell.angle_beta   90.00
_cell.angle_gamma   90.00
#
_symmetry.space_group_name_H-M   'P 1'
#
loop_
_entity.id
_entity.type
_entity.pdbx_description
1 polymer ?
#
loop_
_entity_poly.entity_id
_entity_poly.type
_entity_poly.pdbx_seq_one_letter_code
_entity_poly.pdbx_strand_id
1 'polypeptide(L)'
;MILSATLLCLIFTSLCGFQHFQRAGGRNVDLFESLYFVVVTFATVGYGDYKPDRWPSQLFMVIMIGVALIVLPTQFEQLAYTWMERQKLGGSYRSRSHPFLIDHSIKTLLNEL
;
A
#
# COMPACT_ATOMS: atom_id res chain seq x y z
N MET A 1 10.79 -2.00 -0.43
CA MET A 1 11.67 -1.08 0.32
C MET A 1 10.97 0.25 0.59
N ILE A 2 10.67 1.09 -0.41
CA ILE A 2 9.93 2.37 -0.20
C ILE A 2 8.57 2.14 0.50
N LEU A 3 7.71 1.27 -0.01
CA LEU A 3 6.41 0.90 0.60
C LEU A 3 6.50 0.54 2.08
N SER A 4 7.41 -0.38 2.44
CA SER A 4 7.64 -0.79 3.82
C SER A 4 8.21 0.33 4.70
N ALA A 5 9.05 1.20 4.14
CA ALA A 5 9.62 2.34 4.86
C ALA A 5 8.57 3.44 5.13
N THR A 6 7.71 3.78 4.17
CA THR A 6 6.62 4.74 4.39
C THR A 6 5.60 4.24 5.39
N LEU A 7 5.29 2.93 5.37
CA LEU A 7 4.42 2.30 6.37
C LEU A 7 4.99 2.45 7.79
N LEU A 8 6.24 2.03 8.00
CA LEU A 8 6.90 2.16 9.30
C LEU A 8 7.03 3.63 9.74
N CYS A 9 7.26 4.55 8.80
CA CYS A 9 7.33 5.99 9.09
C CYS A 9 5.97 6.57 9.53
N LEU A 10 4.87 6.23 8.85
CA LEU A 10 3.51 6.65 9.23
C LEU A 10 3.09 6.08 10.59
N ILE A 11 3.41 4.81 10.85
CA ILE A 11 3.18 4.17 12.16
C ILE A 11 3.98 4.92 13.25
N PHE A 12 5.28 5.12 13.05
CA PHE A 12 6.16 5.74 14.04
C PHE A 12 5.78 7.20 14.33
N THR A 13 5.49 8.01 13.30
CA THR A 13 5.03 9.40 13.48
C THR A 13 3.70 9.49 14.23
N SER A 14 2.78 8.54 14.00
CA SER A 14 1.50 8.48 14.72
C SER A 14 1.68 8.09 16.19
N LEU A 15 2.51 7.09 16.48
CA LEU A 15 2.86 6.69 17.85
C LEU A 15 3.56 7.83 18.62
N CYS A 16 4.54 8.50 18.00
CA CYS A 16 5.20 9.65 18.59
C CYS A 16 4.23 10.83 18.81
N GLY A 17 3.31 11.09 17.88
CA GLY A 17 2.25 12.09 18.04
C GLY A 17 1.36 11.79 19.25
N PHE A 18 0.87 10.55 19.37
CA PHE A 18 0.07 10.12 20.52
C PHE A 18 0.83 10.26 21.84
N GLN A 19 2.09 9.79 21.93
CA GLN A 19 2.90 9.91 23.14
C GLN A 19 3.20 11.37 23.53
N HIS A 20 3.44 12.24 22.55
CA HIS A 20 3.71 13.66 22.79
C HIS A 20 2.47 14.37 23.38
N PHE A 21 1.29 14.17 22.78
CA PHE A 21 0.05 14.75 23.30
C PHE A 21 -0.35 14.17 24.67
N GLN A 22 -0.06 12.89 24.95
CA GLN A 22 -0.29 12.28 26.26
C GLN A 22 0.63 12.83 27.35
N ARG A 23 1.91 13.04 27.06
CA ARG A 23 2.84 13.71 28.01
C ARG A 23 2.38 15.12 28.35
N ALA A 24 1.74 15.83 27.42
CA ALA A 24 1.05 17.12 27.65
C ALA A 24 -0.37 16.98 28.24
N GLY A 25 -0.82 15.76 28.54
CA GLY A 25 -2.13 15.43 29.10
C GLY A 25 -2.09 14.81 30.51
N GLY A 26 -0.96 14.26 30.94
CA GLY A 26 -0.78 13.69 32.29
C GLY A 26 -1.53 12.38 32.56
N ARG A 27 -2.07 11.74 31.52
CA ARG A 27 -2.76 10.44 31.59
C ARG A 27 -1.94 9.42 30.83
N ASN A 28 -1.71 8.25 31.43
CA ASN A 28 -1.23 7.08 30.72
C ASN A 28 -2.41 6.52 29.91
N VAL A 29 -2.35 6.60 28.58
CA VAL A 29 -3.18 5.80 27.68
C VAL A 29 -2.27 4.74 27.04
N ASP A 30 -2.82 3.62 26.62
CA ASP A 30 -2.02 2.46 26.27
C ASP A 30 -1.38 2.59 24.88
N LEU A 31 -0.23 1.95 24.70
CA LEU A 31 0.37 1.78 23.37
C LEU A 31 -0.61 1.06 22.43
N PHE A 32 -1.40 0.13 22.96
CA PHE A 32 -2.46 -0.56 22.23
C PHE A 32 -3.52 0.39 21.64
N GLU A 33 -3.95 1.44 22.36
CA GLU A 33 -4.93 2.41 21.85
C GLU A 33 -4.37 3.18 20.65
N SER A 34 -3.10 3.61 20.73
CA SER A 34 -2.43 4.30 19.63
C SER A 34 -2.14 3.39 18.42
N LEU A 35 -1.81 2.11 18.65
CA LEU A 35 -1.65 1.11 17.59
C LEU A 35 -2.99 0.79 16.91
N TYR A 36 -4.07 0.65 17.69
CA TYR A 36 -5.42 0.43 17.18
C TYR A 36 -5.85 1.57 16.24
N PHE A 37 -5.71 2.82 16.68
CA PHE A 37 -6.01 3.99 15.86
C PHE A 37 -5.24 4.00 14.53
N VAL A 38 -3.94 3.66 14.55
CA VAL A 38 -3.11 3.58 13.34
C VAL A 38 -3.57 2.48 12.39
N VAL A 39 -3.89 1.28 12.90
CA VAL A 39 -4.39 0.16 12.09
C VAL A 39 -5.76 0.49 11.49
N VAL A 40 -6.67 1.06 12.27
CA VAL A 40 -8.02 1.49 11.83
C VAL A 40 -7.96 2.60 10.78
N THR A 41 -6.98 3.51 10.88
CA THR A 41 -6.73 4.57 9.89
C THR A 41 -6.10 4.01 8.60
N PHE A 42 -5.07 3.17 8.73
CA PHE A 42 -4.39 2.55 7.59
C PHE A 42 -5.32 1.63 6.78
N ALA A 43 -6.13 0.83 7.47
CA ALA A 43 -7.15 -0.01 6.85
C ALA A 43 -8.40 0.78 6.37
N THR A 44 -8.41 2.12 6.53
CA THR A 44 -9.50 3.02 6.16
C THR A 44 -10.87 2.70 6.80
N VAL A 45 -10.87 1.97 7.92
CA VAL A 45 -12.10 1.53 8.61
C VAL A 45 -12.71 2.64 9.46
N GLY A 46 -11.89 3.51 10.04
CA GLY A 46 -12.32 4.81 10.58
C GLY A 46 -13.39 4.80 11.68
N TYR A 47 -13.38 3.83 12.61
CA TYR A 47 -14.44 3.64 13.63
C TYR A 47 -14.79 4.90 14.47
N GLY A 48 -13.88 5.86 14.66
CA GLY A 48 -14.17 7.16 15.28
C GLY A 48 -14.47 7.10 16.79
N ASP A 49 -14.17 5.98 17.41
CA ASP A 49 -14.28 5.69 18.85
C ASP A 49 -13.18 6.42 19.63
N TYR A 50 -11.91 6.30 19.21
CA TYR A 50 -10.80 7.09 19.77
C TYR A 50 -10.70 8.48 19.15
N LYS A 51 -10.90 9.50 19.99
CA LYS A 51 -10.93 10.92 19.63
C LYS A 51 -10.30 11.75 20.76
N PRO A 52 -9.34 12.64 20.48
CA PRO A 52 -8.68 13.41 21.52
C PRO A 52 -9.51 14.64 21.92
N ASP A 53 -9.75 14.87 23.21
CA ASP A 53 -10.61 15.97 23.69
C ASP A 53 -10.03 17.38 23.52
N ARG A 54 -8.72 17.51 23.25
CA ARG A 54 -8.03 18.80 23.13
C ARG A 54 -8.06 19.30 21.68
N TRP A 55 -8.55 20.52 21.47
CA TRP A 55 -8.57 21.24 20.18
C TRP A 55 -7.30 21.07 19.30
N PRO A 56 -6.06 21.30 19.80
CA PRO A 56 -4.86 21.19 18.96
C PRO A 56 -4.56 19.76 18.48
N SER A 57 -4.86 18.72 19.26
CA SER A 57 -4.64 17.33 18.83
C SER A 57 -5.65 16.87 17.79
N GLN A 58 -6.89 17.36 17.82
CA GLN A 58 -7.89 17.08 16.79
C GLN A 58 -7.40 17.59 15.43
N LEU A 59 -6.95 18.85 15.37
CA LEU A 59 -6.48 19.48 14.13
C LEU A 59 -5.19 18.82 13.60
N PHE A 60 -4.26 18.45 14.49
CA PHE A 60 -3.07 17.67 14.11
C PHE A 60 -3.43 16.28 13.53
N MET A 61 -4.36 15.56 14.16
CA MET A 61 -4.80 14.23 13.69
C MET A 61 -5.43 14.31 12.31
N VAL A 62 -6.32 15.28 12.05
CA VAL A 62 -6.94 15.46 10.72
C VAL A 62 -5.90 15.71 9.62
N ILE A 63 -4.88 16.54 9.90
CA ILE A 63 -3.79 16.79 8.95
C ILE A 63 -2.97 15.51 8.69
N MET A 64 -2.61 14.76 9.73
CA MET A 64 -1.87 13.50 9.60
C MET A 64 -2.64 12.43 8.82
N ILE A 65 -3.96 12.30 9.04
CA ILE A 65 -4.84 11.41 8.27
C ILE A 65 -4.88 11.85 6.80
N GLY A 66 -5.02 13.16 6.53
CA GLY A 66 -5.04 13.71 5.17
C GLY A 66 -3.75 13.41 4.40
N VAL A 67 -2.58 13.56 5.04
CA VAL A 67 -1.28 13.18 4.45
C VAL A 67 -1.21 11.68 4.18
N ALA A 68 -1.65 10.84 5.14
CA ALA A 68 -1.67 9.39 4.96
C ALA A 68 -2.55 8.97 3.76
N LEU A 69 -3.76 9.54 3.63
CA LEU A 69 -4.68 9.25 2.53
C LEU A 69 -4.17 9.69 1.15
N ILE A 70 -3.20 10.61 1.06
CA ILE A 70 -2.52 10.97 -0.19
C ILE A 70 -1.34 10.03 -0.49
N VAL A 71 -0.62 9.59 0.54
CA VAL A 71 0.50 8.64 0.41
C VAL A 71 0.01 7.23 0.04
N LEU A 72 -1.09 6.76 0.63
CA LEU A 72 -1.60 5.41 0.38
C LEU A 72 -1.87 5.06 -1.11
N PRO A 73 -2.62 5.86 -1.91
CA PRO A 73 -2.86 5.53 -3.31
C PRO A 73 -1.58 5.56 -4.16
N THR A 74 -0.68 6.52 -3.95
CA THR A 74 0.58 6.61 -4.72
C THR A 74 1.50 5.41 -4.44
N GLN A 75 1.47 4.86 -3.23
CA GLN A 75 2.17 3.63 -2.88
C GLN A 75 1.48 2.37 -3.45
N PHE A 76 0.14 2.35 -3.52
CA PHE A 76 -0.63 1.30 -4.20
C PHE A 76 -0.35 1.26 -5.70
N GLU A 77 -0.24 2.42 -6.37
CA GLU A 77 0.15 2.51 -7.78
C GLU A 77 1.53 1.89 -8.02
N GLN A 78 2.56 2.25 -7.24
CA GLN A 78 3.89 1.66 -7.35
C GLN A 78 3.87 0.13 -7.19
N LEU A 79 3.07 -0.39 -6.26
CA LEU A 79 2.89 -1.83 -6.07
C LEU A 79 2.22 -2.48 -7.29
N ALA A 80 1.16 -1.86 -7.82
CA ALA A 80 0.42 -2.34 -8.98
C ALA A 80 1.26 -2.33 -10.26
N TYR A 81 2.02 -1.26 -10.52
CA TYR A 81 2.99 -1.20 -11.62
C TYR A 81 4.04 -2.31 -11.50
N THR A 82 4.65 -2.48 -10.32
CA THR A 82 5.63 -3.55 -10.07
C THR A 82 5.04 -4.95 -10.28
N TRP A 83 3.77 -5.16 -9.94
CA TRP A 83 3.08 -6.44 -10.11
C TRP A 83 2.70 -6.70 -11.58
N MET A 84 2.17 -5.70 -12.29
CA MET A 84 1.88 -5.79 -13.73
C MET A 84 3.15 -6.01 -14.55
N GLU A 85 4.25 -5.35 -14.20
CA GLU A 85 5.56 -5.55 -14.84
C GLU A 85 6.10 -6.96 -14.56
N ARG A 86 5.93 -7.47 -13.34
CA ARG A 86 6.20 -8.88 -13.02
C ARG A 86 5.30 -9.87 -13.77
N GLN A 87 4.10 -9.49 -14.20
CA GLN A 87 3.32 -10.33 -15.12
C GLN A 87 3.80 -10.24 -16.57
N LYS A 88 4.24 -9.06 -17.03
CA LYS A 88 4.83 -8.89 -18.38
C LYS A 88 6.18 -9.60 -18.55
N LEU A 89 7.00 -9.65 -17.49
CA LEU A 89 8.34 -10.27 -17.51
C LEU A 89 8.36 -11.69 -16.92
N GLY A 90 7.50 -11.97 -15.94
CA GLY A 90 7.38 -13.28 -15.27
C GLY A 90 6.27 -14.16 -15.84
N GLY A 91 5.49 -13.68 -16.81
CA GLY A 91 4.68 -14.52 -17.69
C GLY A 91 5.62 -15.51 -18.37
N SER A 92 5.56 -16.78 -17.97
CA SER A 92 6.55 -17.76 -18.37
C SER A 92 6.72 -17.80 -19.87
N TYR A 93 7.97 -17.92 -20.34
CA TYR A 93 8.26 -18.48 -21.65
C TYR A 93 7.82 -19.95 -21.68
N ARG A 94 6.50 -20.16 -21.78
CA ARG A 94 5.97 -21.26 -22.59
C ARG A 94 6.37 -20.93 -24.03
N SER A 95 7.62 -21.26 -24.33
CA SER A 95 8.02 -21.67 -25.68
C SER A 95 7.26 -22.96 -26.00
N ARG A 96 5.94 -22.83 -26.16
CA ARG A 96 5.10 -23.86 -26.76
C ARG A 96 5.40 -23.77 -28.24
N SER A 97 6.27 -24.66 -28.68
CA SER A 97 6.85 -24.77 -30.01
C SER A 97 5.78 -24.89 -31.11
N HIS A 98 5.23 -23.74 -31.51
CA HIS A 98 4.43 -23.58 -32.73
C HIS A 98 5.13 -22.90 -33.93
N PRO A 99 6.48 -22.78 -34.02
CA PRO A 99 7.11 -22.67 -35.34
C PRO A 99 6.72 -23.83 -36.25
N PHE A 100 6.51 -25.03 -35.68
CA PHE A 100 6.22 -26.25 -36.45
C PHE A 100 4.88 -26.19 -37.20
N LEU A 101 3.83 -25.57 -36.65
CA LEU A 101 2.56 -25.42 -37.39
C LEU A 101 2.66 -24.36 -38.51
N ILE A 102 3.49 -23.33 -38.33
CA ILE A 102 3.71 -22.30 -39.36
C ILE A 102 4.57 -22.88 -40.49
N ASP A 103 5.66 -23.57 -40.17
CA ASP A 103 6.52 -24.29 -41.12
C ASP A 103 5.75 -25.39 -41.88
N HIS A 104 4.91 -26.16 -41.18
CA HIS A 104 4.08 -27.19 -41.82
C HIS A 104 3.03 -26.56 -42.75
N SER A 105 2.30 -25.52 -42.31
CA SER A 105 1.30 -24.84 -43.14
C SER A 105 1.92 -24.16 -44.38
N ILE A 106 3.14 -23.61 -44.26
CA ILE A 106 3.87 -23.03 -45.41
C ILE A 106 4.32 -24.13 -46.37
N LYS A 107 4.78 -25.29 -45.86
CA LYS A 107 5.17 -26.43 -46.70
C LYS A 107 4.00 -27.09 -47.42
N THR A 108 2.82 -27.15 -46.82
CA THR A 108 1.60 -27.60 -47.52
C THR A 108 1.25 -26.65 -48.66
N LEU A 109 1.22 -25.34 -48.41
CA LEU A 109 0.92 -24.33 -49.43
C LEU A 109 1.96 -24.27 -50.56
N LEU A 110 3.23 -24.57 -50.29
CA LEU A 110 4.30 -24.70 -51.29
C LEU A 110 4.29 -26.02 -52.08
N ASN A 111 3.37 -26.94 -51.79
CA ASN A 111 3.23 -28.23 -52.47
C ASN A 111 1.86 -28.35 -53.20
N GLU A 112 1.03 -27.30 -53.16
CA GLU A 112 -0.18 -27.15 -53.98
C GLU A 112 -0.02 -26.03 -55.04
N LEU A 113 1.21 -25.53 -55.22
CA LEU A 113 1.66 -24.55 -56.23
C LEU A 113 2.71 -25.16 -57.16
#